data_AF-A0A1I1Y9P1-F1
#
_entry.id   AF-A0A1I1Y9P1-F1
#
_cell.length_a   1.000
_cell.length_b   1.000
_cell.length_c   1.000
_cell.angle_alpha   90.00
_cell.angle_beta   90.00
_cell.angle_gamma   90.00
#
_symmetry.space_group_name_H-M   'P 1'
#
loop_
_entity.id
_entity.type
_entity.pdbx_description
1 polymer ?
#
loop_
_entity_poly.entity_id
_entity_poly.type
_entity_poly.pdbx_seq_one_letter_code
_entity_poly.pdbx_strand_id
1 'polypeptide(L)' 'MFCLLHHKGKVTVNPLDLDQWTFFVVPTAKLNDAVGNQSKIGPGALRNHGAVETSHTELHRCFHQELIPPGH' A
#
# COMPACT_ATOMS: atom_id res chain seq x y z
N MET A 1 -2.21 4.69 -2.04
CA MET A 1 -2.24 3.22 -1.90
C MET A 1 -1.34 2.64 -2.98
N PHE A 2 -0.52 1.65 -2.64
CA PHE A 2 0.29 0.89 -3.59
C PHE A 2 -0.06 -0.61 -3.48
N CYS A 3 0.04 -1.34 -4.58
CA CYS A 3 -0.26 -2.77 -4.64
C CYS A 3 0.97 -3.54 -5.15
N LEU A 4 1.35 -4.59 -4.44
CA LEU A 4 2.47 -5.46 -4.80
C LEU A 4 1.96 -6.88 -5.08
N LEU A 5 2.18 -7.35 -6.31
CA LEU A 5 1.92 -8.74 -6.70
C LEU A 5 3.14 -9.61 -6.37
N HIS A 6 2.95 -10.70 -5.62
CA HIS A 6 4.05 -11.59 -5.24
C HIS A 6 4.46 -12.58 -6.34
N HIS A 7 3.54 -12.94 -7.23
CA HIS A 7 3.77 -13.97 -8.23
C HIS A 7 4.41 -13.40 -9.50
N LYS A 8 5.60 -13.90 -9.85
CA LYS A 8 6.32 -13.55 -11.09
C LYS A 8 6.04 -14.51 -12.25
N GLY A 9 5.47 -15.68 -11.96
CA GLY A 9 5.16 -16.71 -12.95
C GLY A 9 3.79 -16.49 -13.58
N LYS A 10 3.74 -16.19 -14.88
CA LYS A 10 2.49 -15.92 -15.63
C LYS A 10 1.46 -17.07 -15.60
N VAL A 11 1.90 -18.30 -15.32
CA VAL A 11 1.03 -19.49 -15.30
C VAL A 11 0.19 -19.60 -14.03
N THR A 12 0.65 -19.04 -12.91
CA THR A 12 -0.04 -19.14 -11.61
C THR A 12 -0.61 -17.80 -11.13
N VAL A 13 -0.32 -16.69 -11.82
CA VAL A 13 -0.88 -15.38 -11.50
C VAL A 13 -2.36 -15.39 -11.82
N ASN A 14 -3.19 -15.25 -10.79
CA ASN A 14 -4.59 -14.95 -10.96
C ASN A 14 -4.82 -13.49 -10.49
N PRO A 15 -5.07 -12.54 -11.41
CA PRO A 15 -5.26 -11.14 -11.03
C PRO A 15 -6.49 -10.92 -10.16
N LEU A 16 -7.44 -11.87 -10.11
CA LEU A 16 -8.62 -11.82 -9.24
C LEU A 16 -8.39 -12.44 -7.87
N ASP A 17 -7.27 -13.14 -7.68
CA ASP A 17 -6.90 -13.75 -6.40
C ASP A 17 -6.18 -12.71 -5.53
N LEU A 18 -6.93 -12.15 -4.58
CA LEU A 18 -6.50 -11.02 -3.76
C LEU A 18 -5.45 -11.41 -2.71
N ASP A 19 -5.33 -12.70 -2.40
CA ASP A 19 -4.27 -13.24 -1.53
C ASP A 19 -2.88 -13.17 -2.19
N GLN A 20 -2.83 -13.03 -3.52
CA GLN A 20 -1.56 -12.82 -4.25
C GLN A 20 -1.01 -11.40 -4.13
N TRP A 21 -1.76 -10.49 -3.51
CA TRP A 21 -1.45 -9.08 -3.42
C TRP A 21 -1.19 -8.64 -1.98
N THR A 22 -0.16 -7.81 -1.80
CA THR A 22 0.00 -6.99 -0.60
C THR A 22 -0.30 -5.54 -0.92
N PHE A 23 -1.09 -4.90 -0.06
CA PHE A 23 -1.44 -3.50 -0.19
C PHE A 23 -0.66 -2.69 0.84
N PHE A 24 -0.15 -1.54 0.40
CA PHE A 24 0.54 -0.58 1.23
C PHE A 24 -0.29 0.70 1.29
N VAL A 25 -0.76 1.02 2.49
CA VAL A 25 -1.52 2.24 2.77
C VAL A 25 -0.61 3.23 3.48
N VAL A 26 -0.50 4.44 2.92
CA VAL A 26 0.35 5.51 3.46
C VAL A 26 -0.31 6.86 3.13
N PRO A 27 -0.31 7.82 4.06
CA PRO A 27 -0.81 9.17 3.80
C PRO A 27 -0.06 9.85 2.65
N THR A 28 -0.80 10.48 1.74
CA THR A 28 -0.22 11.25 0.62
C THR A 28 0.73 12.35 1.12
N ALA A 29 0.42 12.97 2.27
CA ALA A 29 1.29 13.98 2.88
C ALA A 29 2.68 13.43 3.23
N LYS A 30 2.77 12.22 3.79
CA LYS A 30 4.06 11.57 4.12
C LYS A 30 4.87 11.26 2.85
N LEU A 31 4.19 10.87 1.77
CA LEU A 31 4.82 10.63 0.48
C LEU A 31 5.35 11.91 -0.17
N ASN A 32 4.55 12.97 -0.20
CA ASN A 32 4.96 14.24 -0.81
C ASN A 32 6.19 14.84 -0.13
N ASP A 33 6.28 14.73 1.20
CA ASP A 33 7.43 15.20 1.97
C ASP A 33 8.67 14.34 1.72
N ALA A 34 8.52 13.00 1.79
CA ALA A 34 9.68 12.13 1.86
C ALA A 34 10.24 11.66 0.49
N VAL A 35 9.44 11.73 -0.57
CA VAL A 35 9.70 10.99 -1.82
C VAL A 35 9.91 11.93 -3.02
N GLY A 36 9.55 13.22 -2.90
CA GLY A 36 9.80 14.22 -3.95
C GLY A 36 9.17 13.86 -5.29
N ASN A 37 9.86 14.13 -6.41
CA ASN A 37 9.32 14.01 -7.77
C ASN A 37 9.49 12.64 -8.44
N GLN A 38 9.86 11.59 -7.71
CA GLN A 38 10.08 10.26 -8.30
C GLN A 38 8.76 9.50 -8.56
N SER A 39 8.65 8.89 -9.73
CA SER A 39 7.44 8.13 -10.12
C SER A 39 7.46 6.66 -9.66
N LYS A 40 8.46 6.26 -8.88
CA LYS A 40 8.66 4.88 -8.41
C LYS A 40 9.09 4.87 -6.96
N ILE A 41 8.57 3.94 -6.18
CA ILE A 41 8.99 3.69 -4.80
C ILE A 41 8.98 2.17 -4.56
N GLY A 42 10.02 1.67 -3.91
CA GLY A 42 10.12 0.25 -3.56
C GLY A 42 9.35 -0.08 -2.26
N PRO A 43 8.95 -1.34 -2.05
CA PRO A 43 8.25 -1.76 -0.83
C PRO A 43 9.02 -1.46 0.46
N GLY A 44 10.35 -1.61 0.46
CA GLY A 44 11.19 -1.28 1.62
C GLY A 44 11.16 0.21 1.98
N ALA A 45 11.16 1.09 0.99
CA ALA A 45 11.03 2.52 1.21
C ALA A 45 9.63 2.88 1.73
N LEU A 46 8.57 2.26 1.19
CA LEU A 46 7.20 2.43 1.69
C LEU A 46 7.11 2.09 3.19
N ARG A 47 7.67 0.95 3.60
CA ARG A 47 7.73 0.55 5.02
C ARG A 47 8.48 1.58 5.88
N ASN A 48 9.61 2.08 5.40
CA ASN A 48 10.37 3.12 6.13
C ASN A 48 9.61 4.44 6.27
N HIS A 49 8.73 4.79 5.33
CA HIS A 49 7.90 5.99 5.41
C HIS A 49 6.58 5.76 6.17
N GLY A 50 6.47 4.65 6.91
CA GLY A 50 5.32 4.33 7.75
C GLY A 50 4.11 3.86 6.96
N ALA A 51 4.32 3.19 5.82
CA ALA A 51 3.23 2.49 5.15
C ALA A 51 2.79 1.29 5.99
N VAL A 52 1.48 1.15 6.15
CA VAL A 52 0.84 -0.01 6.74
C VAL A 52 0.66 -1.07 5.67
N GLU A 53 1.20 -2.26 5.94
CA GLU A 53 1.00 -3.45 5.10
C GLU A 53 -0.33 -4.10 5.45
N THR A 54 -1.16 -4.38 4.45
CA THR A 54 -2.50 -4.91 4.66
C THR A 54 -2.92 -5.81 3.50
N SER A 55 -3.91 -6.65 3.74
CA SER A 55 -4.58 -7.47 2.72
C SER A 55 -5.78 -6.71 2.15
N HIS A 56 -6.35 -7.20 1.05
CA HIS A 56 -7.56 -6.60 0.50
C HIS A 56 -8.72 -6.59 1.52
N THR A 57 -8.87 -7.66 2.30
CA THR A 57 -9.93 -7.78 3.33
C THR A 57 -9.79 -6.73 4.43
N GLU A 58 -8.57 -6.36 4.78
CA GLU A 58 -8.26 -5.43 5.86
C GLU A 58 -8.10 -3.97 5.40
N LEU A 59 -8.16 -3.70 4.08
CA LEU A 59 -8.04 -2.36 3.51
C LEU A 59 -9.06 -1.38 4.11
N HIS A 60 -10.32 -1.81 4.22
CA HIS A 60 -11.39 -0.97 4.77
C HIS A 60 -11.07 -0.50 6.20
N ARG A 61 -10.43 -1.36 7.00
CA ARG A 61 -10.05 -1.04 8.38
C ARG A 61 -8.91 -0.01 8.42
N CYS A 62 -7.93 -0.11 7.53
CA CYS A 62 -6.81 0.82 7.47
C CYS A 62 -7.22 2.26 7.12
N PHE A 63 -8.23 2.45 6.25
CA PHE A 63 -8.73 3.80 5.96
C PHE A 63 -9.37 4.49 7.17
N HIS A 64 -9.93 3.71 8.08
CA HIS A 64 -10.66 4.22 9.24
C HIS A 64 -9.75 4.54 10.44
N GLN A 65 -8.51 4.04 10.47
CA GLN A 65 -7.68 4.03 11.68
C GLN A 65 -6.49 5.00 11.68
N GLU A 66 -6.04 5.52 10.53
CA GLU A 66 -4.87 6.44 10.49
C GLU A 66 -5.00 7.61 9.49
N LEU A 67 -6.04 7.66 8.66
CA LEU A 67 -6.14 8.64 7.57
C LEU A 67 -7.21 9.73 7.76
N ILE A 68 -8.03 9.65 8.81
CA ILE A 68 -8.97 10.71 9.19
C ILE A 68 -8.55 11.23 10.57
N PRO A 69 -8.06 12.48 10.69
CA PRO A 69 -7.90 13.08 12.02
C PRO A 69 -9.28 13.09 12.72
N PRO A 70 -9.37 12.86 14.03
CA PRO A 70 -10.64 12.93 14.73
C PRO A 70 -11.19 14.36 14.63
N GLY A 71 -12.23 14.54 13.81
CA GLY A 71 -12.91 15.82 13.59
C GLY A 71 -12.94 16.26 12.12
N HIS A 72 -13.86 15.68 11.34
CA HIS A 72 -14.59 16.34 10.26
C HIS A 72 -15.99 15.75 10.18
#